data_AF-A0A419E3Z6-F1
#
_entry.id   AF-A0A419E3Z6-F1
#
_cell.length_a   1.000
_cell.length_b   1.000
_cell.length_c   1.000
_cell.angle_alpha   90.00
_cell.angle_beta   90.00
_cell.angle_gamma   90.00
#
_symmetry.space_group_name_H-M   'P 1'
#
loop_
_entity.id
_entity.type
_entity.pdbx_description
1 polymer ?
#
loop_
_entity_poly.entity_id
_entity_poly.type
_entity_poly.pdbx_seq_one_letter_code
_entity_poly.pdbx_strand_id
1 'polypeptide(L)'
;MNTRYKQHAMMGVMAALLLLVGCAPQETAAPTPIPSTKTPILPTQMSVPPSPTAVSVVGKTFTGPLGDGGTITFTVSEDGLTVEGGIALLMKNISCTEGGGNLIELKITIPHSFQIIEMKFRYGSDNMFQAGYGMELIGQFDSSVSVHGTFKYQDTNRPPTSPCTYGPYEWTANAQ
;
A
#
# COMPACT_ATOMS: atom_id res chain seq x y z
N MET A 1 28.94 -12.38 34.82
CA MET A 1 29.25 -13.78 34.47
C MET A 1 27.98 -14.47 33.97
N ASN A 2 27.98 -14.85 32.69
CA ASN A 2 27.47 -16.08 32.08
C ASN A 2 26.15 -16.76 32.51
N THR A 3 25.19 -16.72 31.58
CA THR A 3 24.45 -17.82 30.89
C THR A 3 23.66 -18.90 31.65
N ARG A 4 22.40 -19.09 31.22
CA ARG A 4 21.75 -20.31 30.64
C ARG A 4 20.22 -20.13 30.67
N TYR A 5 19.44 -20.08 29.57
CA TYR A 5 19.09 -21.08 28.54
C TYR A 5 18.49 -22.41 29.06
N LYS A 6 17.18 -22.63 28.77
CA LYS A 6 16.51 -23.92 28.45
C LYS A 6 15.01 -23.65 28.19
N GLN A 7 14.62 -23.42 26.93
CA GLN A 7 13.97 -24.38 26.01
C GLN A 7 12.91 -25.29 26.67
N HIS A 8 11.65 -25.07 26.29
CA HIS A 8 10.53 -25.97 26.55
C HIS A 8 9.99 -26.54 25.23
N ALA A 9 9.94 -27.88 25.22
CA ALA A 9 9.01 -28.77 24.54
C ALA A 9 8.74 -28.57 23.03
N MET A 10 9.45 -29.36 22.21
CA MET A 10 9.00 -29.76 20.88
C MET A 10 7.84 -30.75 20.99
N MET A 11 6.76 -30.38 20.30
CA MET A 11 5.52 -31.12 20.09
C MET A 11 5.77 -32.20 19.03
N GLY A 12 5.64 -33.46 19.42
CA GLY A 12 5.64 -34.59 18.47
C GLY A 12 4.21 -34.99 18.16
N VAL A 13 3.84 -35.12 16.88
CA VAL A 13 2.76 -36.00 16.41
C VAL A 13 3.05 -36.46 14.97
N MET A 14 3.42 -37.75 14.88
CA MET A 14 2.99 -38.78 13.93
C MET A 14 2.70 -38.43 12.46
N ALA A 15 3.58 -38.97 11.61
CA ALA A 15 3.33 -39.88 10.48
C ALA A 15 1.95 -39.88 9.78
N ALA A 16 1.98 -39.64 8.46
CA ALA A 16 1.04 -40.23 7.52
C ALA A 16 1.79 -40.77 6.29
N LEU A 17 1.69 -42.09 6.14
CA LEU A 17 2.19 -42.94 5.07
C LEU A 17 1.35 -42.70 3.80
N LEU A 18 1.96 -42.44 2.65
CA LEU A 18 1.27 -42.52 1.35
C LEU A 18 1.84 -43.69 0.55
N LEU A 19 0.99 -44.70 0.38
CA LEU A 19 1.23 -45.92 -0.37
C LEU A 19 1.30 -45.60 -1.88
N LEU A 20 2.42 -45.98 -2.48
CA LEU A 20 2.59 -46.08 -3.93
C LEU A 20 1.82 -47.31 -4.44
N VAL A 21 0.72 -47.08 -5.15
CA VAL A 21 0.06 -48.12 -5.93
C VAL A 21 0.61 -48.05 -7.36
N GLY A 22 1.38 -49.06 -7.72
CA GLY A 22 1.75 -49.34 -9.10
C GLY A 22 0.57 -49.93 -9.88
N CYS A 23 0.48 -49.60 -11.15
CA CYS A 23 -0.23 -50.40 -12.13
C CYS A 23 0.65 -50.56 -13.36
N ALA A 24 0.90 -51.81 -13.70
CA ALA A 24 1.72 -52.28 -14.82
C ALA A 24 1.00 -52.05 -16.17
N PRO A 25 1.66 -52.33 -17.32
CA PRO A 25 1.35 -51.72 -18.60
C PRO A 25 0.18 -52.40 -19.31
N GLN A 26 -0.59 -51.64 -20.07
CA GLN A 26 -1.58 -52.18 -21.00
C GLN A 26 -1.13 -51.88 -22.43
N GLU A 27 -0.72 -52.94 -23.14
CA GLU A 27 -0.61 -52.95 -24.60
C GLU A 27 -1.98 -52.69 -25.22
N THR A 28 -2.11 -51.71 -26.13
CA THR A 28 -3.16 -51.72 -27.15
C THR A 28 -2.73 -50.89 -28.37
N ALA A 29 -2.65 -51.61 -29.49
CA ALA A 29 -2.71 -51.24 -30.90
C ALA A 29 -2.48 -49.78 -31.36
N ALA A 30 -1.54 -49.63 -32.30
CA ALA A 30 -1.35 -48.44 -33.11
C ALA A 30 -2.59 -48.12 -33.97
N PRO A 31 -3.13 -46.89 -33.94
CA PRO A 31 -4.15 -46.45 -34.89
C PRO A 31 -3.54 -45.97 -36.22
N THR A 32 -4.27 -46.26 -37.29
CA THR A 32 -4.04 -45.91 -38.70
C THR A 32 -3.83 -44.39 -38.90
N PRO A 33 -2.93 -43.92 -39.78
CA PRO A 33 -2.74 -42.50 -40.01
C PRO A 33 -3.94 -41.87 -40.75
N ILE A 34 -4.57 -40.88 -40.13
CA ILE A 34 -5.56 -39.99 -40.75
C ILE A 34 -4.79 -38.83 -41.39
N PRO A 35 -5.03 -38.45 -42.67
CA PRO A 35 -4.44 -37.25 -43.25
C PRO A 35 -5.13 -36.02 -42.64
N SER A 36 -4.51 -35.39 -41.64
CA SER A 36 -5.00 -34.14 -41.06
C SER A 36 -4.37 -32.97 -41.80
N THR A 37 -5.05 -32.51 -42.85
CA THR A 37 -4.84 -31.16 -43.40
C THR A 37 -5.42 -30.16 -42.40
N LYS A 38 -4.65 -29.83 -41.35
CA LYS A 38 -4.96 -28.70 -40.45
C LYS A 38 -4.27 -27.45 -40.97
N THR A 39 -5.06 -26.53 -41.52
CA THR A 39 -4.70 -25.11 -41.56
C THR A 39 -4.42 -24.67 -40.11
N PRO A 40 -3.28 -24.03 -39.80
CA PRO A 40 -3.04 -23.54 -38.45
C PRO A 40 -4.08 -22.48 -38.11
N ILE A 41 -4.95 -22.79 -37.14
CA ILE A 41 -5.79 -21.78 -36.48
C ILE A 41 -4.83 -21.02 -35.58
N LEU A 42 -4.41 -19.83 -36.03
CA LEU A 42 -3.66 -18.89 -35.23
C LEU A 42 -4.47 -18.64 -33.93
N PRO A 43 -3.86 -18.67 -32.73
CA PRO A 43 -4.60 -18.32 -31.53
C PRO A 43 -5.15 -16.91 -31.72
N THR A 44 -6.47 -16.79 -31.64
CA THR A 44 -7.19 -15.52 -31.64
C THR A 44 -6.47 -14.62 -30.66
N GLN A 45 -5.86 -13.53 -31.16
CA GLN A 45 -5.27 -12.51 -30.31
C GLN A 45 -6.34 -12.15 -29.29
N MET A 46 -6.10 -12.49 -28.02
CA MET A 46 -6.84 -11.92 -26.91
C MET A 46 -6.63 -10.42 -27.07
N SER A 47 -7.66 -9.72 -27.54
CA SER A 47 -7.66 -8.26 -27.59
C SER A 47 -7.45 -7.83 -26.15
N VAL A 48 -6.24 -7.35 -25.84
CA VAL A 48 -5.96 -6.65 -24.59
C VAL A 48 -7.11 -5.67 -24.43
N PRO A 49 -7.89 -5.72 -23.33
CA PRO A 49 -8.97 -4.77 -23.13
C PRO A 49 -8.39 -3.37 -23.34
N PRO A 50 -9.06 -2.48 -24.09
CA PRO A 50 -8.55 -1.12 -24.25
C PRO A 50 -8.27 -0.59 -22.85
N SER A 51 -7.00 -0.22 -22.62
CA SER A 51 -6.60 0.39 -21.35
C SER A 51 -7.64 1.47 -21.07
N PRO A 52 -8.34 1.44 -19.92
CA PRO A 52 -9.22 2.54 -19.59
C PRO A 52 -8.36 3.78 -19.73
N THR A 53 -8.88 4.80 -20.42
CA THR A 53 -8.25 6.11 -20.52
C THR A 53 -8.28 6.66 -19.09
N ALA A 54 -7.36 6.15 -18.27
CA ALA A 54 -7.49 6.22 -16.84
C ALA A 54 -7.17 7.64 -16.48
N VAL A 55 -8.14 8.26 -15.82
CA VAL A 55 -8.02 9.44 -14.97
C VAL A 55 -6.78 9.21 -14.10
N SER A 56 -5.61 9.65 -14.57
CA SER A 56 -4.33 9.14 -14.07
C SER A 56 -3.79 10.06 -12.97
N VAL A 57 -3.57 9.49 -11.78
CA VAL A 57 -2.83 10.12 -10.67
C VAL A 57 -1.30 9.95 -10.83
N VAL A 58 -0.88 9.11 -11.78
CA VAL A 58 0.50 8.66 -11.98
C VAL A 58 1.44 9.83 -12.24
N GLY A 59 2.59 9.82 -11.56
CA GLY A 59 3.66 10.79 -11.74
C GLY A 59 3.31 12.21 -11.27
N LYS A 60 2.12 12.41 -10.68
CA LYS A 60 1.67 13.72 -10.23
C LYS A 60 2.11 14.01 -8.82
N THR A 61 2.48 15.26 -8.59
CA THR A 61 2.70 15.82 -7.26
C THR A 61 1.42 16.48 -6.79
N PHE A 62 0.94 16.09 -5.62
CA PHE A 62 -0.19 16.70 -4.94
C PHE A 62 0.30 17.65 -3.87
N THR A 63 -0.23 18.86 -3.86
CA THR A 63 0.04 19.85 -2.81
C THR A 63 -1.23 20.52 -2.35
N GLY A 64 -1.35 20.75 -1.04
CA GLY A 64 -2.47 21.52 -0.51
C GLY A 64 -2.34 21.84 0.97
N PRO A 65 -3.34 22.55 1.53
CA PRO A 65 -3.32 22.96 2.92
C PRO A 65 -3.49 21.77 3.88
N LEU A 66 -2.80 21.87 5.02
CA LEU A 66 -2.92 20.97 6.16
C LEU A 66 -3.31 21.80 7.40
N GLY A 67 -4.57 21.74 7.81
CA GLY A 67 -5.12 22.61 8.86
C GLY A 67 -5.00 24.12 8.55
N ASP A 68 -4.97 24.96 9.60
CA ASP A 68 -5.08 26.43 9.52
C ASP A 68 -3.79 27.18 9.10
N GLY A 69 -2.85 26.52 8.43
CA GLY A 69 -1.61 27.16 7.99
C GLY A 69 -0.46 26.23 7.63
N GLY A 70 -0.71 24.92 7.65
CA GLY A 70 0.22 23.90 7.18
C GLY A 70 0.07 23.61 5.70
N THR A 71 0.99 22.79 5.19
CA THR A 71 0.97 22.26 3.83
C THR A 71 1.38 20.80 3.82
N ILE A 72 0.76 20.02 2.94
CA ILE A 72 1.15 18.65 2.60
C ILE A 72 1.57 18.60 1.14
N THR A 73 2.68 17.92 0.87
CA THR A 73 3.17 17.64 -0.49
C THR A 73 3.65 16.21 -0.61
N PHE A 74 3.19 15.50 -1.65
CA PHE A 74 3.65 14.15 -2.00
C PHE A 74 3.49 13.87 -3.48
N THR A 75 4.18 12.84 -3.98
CA THR A 75 4.10 12.40 -5.38
C THR A 75 3.57 10.98 -5.46
N VAL A 76 2.79 10.67 -6.50
CA VAL A 76 2.38 9.31 -6.82
C VAL A 76 3.34 8.72 -7.85
N SER A 77 3.80 7.49 -7.64
CA SER A 77 4.75 6.80 -8.51
C SER A 77 4.24 6.60 -9.94
N GLU A 78 5.18 6.35 -10.85
CA GLU A 78 4.93 6.10 -12.29
C GLU A 78 4.07 4.86 -12.59
N ASP A 79 3.95 3.93 -11.64
CA ASP A 79 3.05 2.78 -11.75
C ASP A 79 1.66 3.03 -11.14
N GLY A 80 1.50 4.16 -10.44
CA GLY A 80 0.27 4.53 -9.73
C GLY A 80 -0.03 3.66 -8.52
N LEU A 81 0.92 2.84 -8.06
CA LEU A 81 0.74 1.87 -6.97
C LEU A 81 1.21 2.41 -5.63
N THR A 82 2.03 3.46 -5.63
CA THR A 82 2.61 3.99 -4.40
C THR A 82 2.56 5.51 -4.33
N VAL A 83 2.44 6.03 -3.11
CA VAL A 83 2.89 7.38 -2.79
C VAL A 83 4.38 7.31 -2.51
N GLU A 84 5.15 8.09 -3.25
CA GLU A 84 6.60 8.13 -3.12
C GLU A 84 7.02 8.68 -1.74
N GLY A 85 8.17 8.22 -1.26
CA GLY A 85 8.76 8.75 -0.05
C GLY A 85 9.18 10.22 -0.22
N GLY A 86 9.45 10.89 0.89
CA GLY A 86 9.73 12.33 0.90
C GLY A 86 8.48 13.19 1.06
N ILE A 87 7.38 12.62 1.58
CA ILE A 87 6.18 13.39 1.92
C ILE A 87 6.58 14.51 2.87
N ALA A 88 6.37 15.75 2.43
CA ALA A 88 6.67 16.94 3.20
C ALA A 88 5.40 17.44 3.90
N LEU A 89 5.45 17.49 5.22
CA LEU A 89 4.40 18.04 6.06
C LEU A 89 4.95 19.26 6.80
N LEU A 90 4.27 20.38 6.62
CA LEU A 90 4.47 21.58 7.39
C LEU A 90 3.19 21.83 8.17
N MET A 91 3.29 22.02 9.47
CA MET A 91 2.17 22.47 10.30
C MET A 91 2.58 23.74 11.03
N LYS A 92 1.65 24.69 11.15
CA LYS A 92 1.89 25.96 11.84
C LYS A 92 0.82 26.21 12.87
N ASN A 93 1.20 26.88 13.97
CA ASN A 93 0.30 27.26 15.06
C ASN A 93 -0.51 26.07 15.61
N ILE A 94 0.14 24.92 15.76
CA ILE A 94 -0.52 23.70 16.24
C ILE A 94 -0.56 23.67 17.75
N SER A 95 -1.75 23.43 18.28
CA SER A 95 -1.95 23.20 19.71
C SER A 95 -1.96 21.71 19.99
N CYS A 96 -1.33 21.32 21.08
CA CYS A 96 -1.36 19.94 21.52
C CYS A 96 -2.77 19.60 22.03
N THR A 97 -3.40 18.54 21.49
CA THR A 97 -4.76 18.15 21.90
C THR A 97 -4.77 17.49 23.27
N GLU A 98 -3.65 16.90 23.71
CA GLU A 98 -3.46 16.23 25.00
C GLU A 98 -2.09 16.58 25.59
N GLY A 99 -1.99 16.95 26.87
CA GLY A 99 -0.70 17.27 27.51
C GLY A 99 -0.22 18.72 27.37
N GLY A 100 -0.90 19.53 26.56
CA GLY A 100 -0.73 20.99 26.52
C GLY A 100 0.51 21.52 25.77
N GLY A 101 0.46 22.82 25.47
CA GLY A 101 1.50 23.54 24.74
C GLY A 101 1.16 23.78 23.27
N ASN A 102 1.81 24.78 22.69
CA ASN A 102 1.64 25.19 21.30
C ASN A 102 2.99 25.12 20.60
N LEU A 103 3.03 24.55 19.40
CA LEU A 103 4.17 24.70 18.50
C LEU A 103 3.84 25.73 17.43
N ILE A 104 4.76 26.67 17.24
CA ILE A 104 4.67 27.67 16.17
C ILE A 104 4.79 26.97 14.81
N GLU A 105 5.68 25.97 14.71
CA GLU A 105 5.93 25.24 13.48
C GLU A 105 6.40 23.81 13.77
N LEU A 106 5.93 22.85 12.97
CA LEU A 106 6.45 21.49 12.91
C LEU A 106 6.67 21.10 11.45
N LYS A 107 7.90 20.69 11.13
CA LYS A 107 8.31 20.18 9.82
C LYS A 107 8.62 18.70 9.94
N ILE A 108 7.91 17.88 9.17
CA ILE A 108 8.09 16.42 9.12
C ILE A 108 8.32 16.02 7.67
N THR A 109 9.33 15.18 7.46
CA THR A 109 9.50 14.46 6.19
C THR A 109 9.32 12.99 6.46
N ILE A 110 8.39 12.35 5.74
CA ILE A 110 8.17 10.91 5.83
C ILE A 110 8.96 10.24 4.69
N PRO A 111 10.07 9.53 4.97
CA PRO A 111 11.03 9.14 3.93
C PRO A 111 10.64 7.87 3.17
N HIS A 112 9.72 7.06 3.71
CA HIS A 112 9.34 5.78 3.12
C HIS A 112 8.19 5.95 2.13
N SER A 113 8.13 5.09 1.11
CA SER A 113 6.97 5.01 0.20
C SER A 113 5.83 4.21 0.83
N PHE A 114 4.61 4.48 0.35
CA PHE A 114 3.38 3.89 0.87
C PHE A 114 2.56 3.28 -0.25
N GLN A 115 2.02 2.08 -0.02
CA GLN A 115 1.15 1.44 -1.00
C GLN A 115 -0.23 2.08 -1.01
N ILE A 116 -0.80 2.20 -2.22
CA ILE A 116 -2.20 2.54 -2.43
C ILE A 116 -2.98 1.22 -2.42
N ILE A 117 -3.81 1.04 -1.39
CA ILE A 117 -4.35 -0.26 -0.98
C ILE A 117 -5.48 -0.73 -1.92
N GLU A 118 -6.16 0.19 -2.60
CA GLU A 118 -7.40 -0.11 -3.34
C GLU A 118 -7.60 0.83 -4.55
N MET A 119 -6.89 0.58 -5.66
CA MET A 119 -6.93 1.46 -6.84
C MET A 119 -8.28 1.46 -7.61
N LYS A 120 -9.27 2.27 -7.23
CA LYS A 120 -10.49 2.60 -8.02
C LYS A 120 -10.19 2.92 -9.47
N PHE A 121 -9.13 3.68 -9.75
CA PHE A 121 -8.82 4.11 -11.13
C PHE A 121 -8.54 2.93 -12.09
N ARG A 122 -8.29 1.73 -11.55
CA ARG A 122 -8.25 0.47 -12.30
C ARG A 122 -9.44 -0.46 -12.03
N TYR A 123 -10.05 -0.46 -10.83
CA TYR A 123 -10.94 -1.56 -10.38
C TYR A 123 -12.23 -1.16 -9.63
N GLY A 124 -12.51 0.12 -9.39
CA GLY A 124 -13.79 0.59 -8.81
C GLY A 124 -14.03 0.43 -7.28
N SER A 125 -13.00 0.19 -6.44
CA SER A 125 -13.06 0.04 -4.95
C SER A 125 -12.93 1.36 -4.19
N ASP A 126 -12.09 1.62 -3.16
CA ASP A 126 -11.78 2.96 -2.57
C ASP A 126 -10.29 3.34 -2.66
N ASN A 127 -9.89 4.39 -3.40
CA ASN A 127 -8.46 4.76 -3.57
C ASN A 127 -7.81 5.31 -2.30
N MET A 128 -7.45 4.45 -1.35
CA MET A 128 -6.87 4.86 -0.08
C MET A 128 -5.37 4.54 0.00
N PHE A 129 -4.61 5.41 0.68
CA PHE A 129 -3.29 5.10 1.17
C PHE A 129 -3.20 5.47 2.66
N GLN A 130 -2.34 4.75 3.38
CA GLN A 130 -2.04 5.02 4.77
C GLN A 130 -0.54 5.00 4.99
N ALA A 131 -0.07 5.95 5.79
CA ALA A 131 1.33 6.22 6.01
C ALA A 131 1.62 6.52 7.48
N GLY A 132 2.73 5.96 8.00
CA GLY A 132 3.34 6.37 9.26
C GLY A 132 3.49 5.27 10.31
N TYR A 133 4.62 5.31 11.03
CA TYR A 133 4.86 4.62 12.31
C TYR A 133 4.97 5.72 13.38
N GLY A 134 4.01 5.81 14.31
CA GLY A 134 3.85 6.96 15.21
C GLY A 134 3.22 8.21 14.55
N MET A 135 2.83 8.09 13.29
CA MET A 135 2.04 9.05 12.52
C MET A 135 0.88 8.28 11.88
N GLU A 136 -0.25 8.94 11.72
CA GLU A 136 -1.43 8.42 11.04
C GLU A 136 -1.78 9.43 9.94
N LEU A 137 -1.12 9.28 8.79
CA LEU A 137 -1.45 9.98 7.56
C LEU A 137 -2.33 9.06 6.73
N ILE A 138 -3.57 9.46 6.49
CA ILE A 138 -4.54 8.70 5.70
C ILE A 138 -4.99 9.60 4.57
N GLY A 139 -4.97 9.11 3.33
CA GLY A 139 -5.46 9.85 2.17
C GLY A 139 -6.37 9.02 1.28
N GLN A 140 -7.38 9.66 0.68
CA GLN A 140 -8.32 9.09 -0.27
C GLN A 140 -8.40 9.96 -1.53
N PHE A 141 -8.14 9.37 -2.69
CA PHE A 141 -8.25 10.08 -3.97
C PHE A 141 -9.71 10.16 -4.42
N ASP A 142 -10.24 11.38 -4.52
CA ASP A 142 -11.55 11.68 -5.10
C ASP A 142 -11.54 11.61 -6.62
N SER A 143 -10.43 12.03 -7.24
CA SER A 143 -10.25 12.09 -8.68
C SER A 143 -8.76 12.08 -9.06
N SER A 144 -8.42 12.19 -10.36
CA SER A 144 -7.01 12.28 -10.79
C SER A 144 -6.30 13.56 -10.38
N VAL A 145 -7.03 14.52 -9.81
CA VAL A 145 -6.52 15.85 -9.50
C VAL A 145 -6.81 16.28 -8.07
N SER A 146 -7.58 15.50 -7.30
CA SER A 146 -7.97 15.82 -5.92
C SER A 146 -7.84 14.61 -5.01
N VAL A 147 -7.30 14.85 -3.83
CA VAL A 147 -7.14 13.88 -2.75
C VAL A 147 -7.36 14.58 -1.42
N HIS A 148 -8.05 13.93 -0.49
CA HIS A 148 -8.31 14.44 0.85
C HIS A 148 -7.93 13.41 1.89
N GLY A 149 -7.91 13.80 3.16
CA GLY A 149 -7.64 12.85 4.22
C GLY A 149 -7.38 13.48 5.57
N THR A 150 -6.79 12.69 6.46
CA THR A 150 -6.49 13.10 7.83
C THR A 150 -5.02 12.91 8.14
N PHE A 151 -4.51 13.71 9.07
CA PHE A 151 -3.15 13.58 9.59
C PHE A 151 -3.15 13.71 11.11
N LYS A 152 -2.49 12.77 11.78
CA LYS A 152 -2.23 12.81 13.22
C LYS A 152 -0.79 12.43 13.50
N TYR A 153 -0.18 13.12 14.47
CA TYR A 153 1.20 12.87 14.90
C TYR A 153 1.29 12.79 16.41
N GLN A 154 1.96 11.75 16.89
CA GLN A 154 2.32 11.63 18.30
C GLN A 154 3.79 11.99 18.50
N ASP A 155 4.05 13.02 19.30
CA ASP A 155 5.40 13.46 19.64
C ASP A 155 6.01 12.52 20.68
N THR A 156 6.77 11.54 20.19
CA THR A 156 7.47 10.55 21.00
C THR A 156 8.77 11.10 21.61
N ASN A 157 9.18 12.33 21.30
CA ASN A 157 10.36 12.96 21.91
C ASN A 157 10.06 13.56 23.28
N ARG A 158 8.77 13.72 23.63
CA ARG A 158 8.38 14.16 24.97
C ARG A 158 8.48 13.02 25.98
N PRO A 159 8.71 13.32 27.27
CA PRO A 159 8.67 12.31 28.32
C PRO A 159 7.34 11.54 28.27
N PRO A 160 7.33 10.22 28.55
CA PRO A 160 6.10 9.42 28.56
C PRO A 160 5.00 9.94 29.51
N THR A 161 5.39 10.77 30.48
CA THR A 161 4.50 11.44 31.44
C THR A 161 3.79 12.68 30.86
N SER A 162 4.15 13.11 29.66
CA SER A 162 3.55 14.25 28.97
C SER A 162 3.49 13.97 27.45
N PRO A 163 2.79 12.91 27.02
CA PRO A 163 2.62 12.63 25.59
C PRO A 163 1.91 13.81 24.95
N CYS A 164 2.31 14.17 23.73
CA CYS A 164 1.64 15.20 22.96
C CYS A 164 1.16 14.62 21.63
N THR A 165 -0.11 14.83 21.35
CA THR A 165 -0.73 14.45 20.08
C THR A 165 -1.13 15.74 19.35
N TYR A 166 -0.81 15.80 18.06
CA TYR A 166 -1.27 16.84 17.15
C TYR A 166 -2.24 16.23 16.15
N GLY A 167 -3.39 16.87 15.96
CA GLY A 167 -4.46 16.40 15.10
C GLY A 167 -5.52 15.55 15.82
N PRO A 168 -6.43 14.89 15.08
CA PRO A 168 -6.42 14.77 13.62
C PRO A 168 -6.69 16.11 12.91
N TYR A 169 -5.93 16.38 11.85
CA TYR A 169 -6.16 17.50 10.95
C TYR A 169 -6.66 17.00 9.61
N GLU A 170 -7.81 17.51 9.19
CA GLU A 170 -8.30 17.32 7.83
C GLU A 170 -7.40 18.07 6.85
N TRP A 171 -7.20 17.49 5.67
CA TRP A 171 -6.45 18.10 4.59
C TRP A 171 -7.04 17.77 3.23
N THR A 172 -6.76 18.64 2.27
CA THR A 172 -7.06 18.44 0.85
C THR A 172 -5.84 18.85 0.05
N ALA A 173 -5.53 18.13 -1.03
CA ALA A 173 -4.43 18.43 -1.92
C ALA A 173 -4.87 18.26 -3.38
N ASN A 174 -4.34 19.11 -4.23
CA ASN A 174 -4.60 19.06 -5.66
C ASN A 174 -3.33 18.72 -6.43
N ALA A 175 -3.49 18.00 -7.53
CA ALA A 175 -2.39 17.74 -8.45
C ALA A 175 -1.87 19.05 -9.06
N GLN A 176 -0.54 19.18 -9.13
CA GLN A 176 0.16 20.25 -9.82
C GLN A 176 0.58 19.84 -11.24
#